data_AF-A0A848UJ13-F1
#
_entry.id   AF-A0A848UJ13-F1
#
_cell.length_a   1.000
_cell.length_b   1.000
_cell.length_c   1.000
_cell.angle_alpha   90.00
_cell.angle_beta   90.00
_cell.angle_gamma   90.00
#
_symmetry.space_group_name_H-M   'P 1'
#
loop_
_entity.id
_entity.type
_entity.pdbx_description
1 polymer ?
#
loop_
_entity_poly.entity_id
_entity_poly.type
_entity_poly.pdbx_seq_one_letter_code
_entity_poly.pdbx_strand_id
1 'polypeptide(L)'
;MALERGGSLLSGGGPDGQRAFVLGADGSTTEVALPELSSPYGLWTQNGSAAWVVELHDPQPWVPLRVGIEHDGMVLELTERAEGWTWILRDASTGAVLAEDTEPSHEDIWVFDEATETLDIVIADPTTGDELLRVPPEVHEAAFEATYSSVEPADTAAYAPDLWLLATADGVEWHVEDLPDADLWPQSAAINGDRVLYRTVDGWQLTTIS
;
A
#
# COMPACT_ATOMS: atom_id res chain seq x y z
N MET A 1 -16.03 13.04 20.64
CA MET A 1 -15.52 12.67 21.98
C MET A 1 -14.30 13.54 22.19
N ALA A 2 -14.27 14.36 23.24
CA ALA A 2 -13.22 15.36 23.42
C ALA A 2 -11.85 14.73 23.73
N LEU A 3 -10.87 14.79 22.81
CA LEU A 3 -9.48 14.69 23.24
C LEU A 3 -9.14 15.91 24.10
N GLU A 4 -8.27 15.73 25.08
CA GLU A 4 -7.56 16.87 25.64
C GLU A 4 -6.43 17.26 24.67
N ARG A 5 -6.10 18.57 24.60
CA ARG A 5 -4.97 19.07 23.80
C ARG A 5 -3.73 18.21 24.00
N GLY A 6 -3.26 17.56 22.93
CA GLY A 6 -2.03 16.77 22.93
C GLY A 6 -2.21 15.25 22.98
N GLY A 7 -3.43 14.72 22.83
CA GLY A 7 -3.63 13.29 22.63
C GLY A 7 -3.09 12.81 21.28
N SER A 8 -2.42 11.65 21.28
CA SER A 8 -1.89 11.01 20.07
C SER A 8 -2.82 9.88 19.63
N LEU A 9 -3.09 9.78 18.33
CA LEU A 9 -3.71 8.58 17.77
C LEU A 9 -2.66 7.48 17.66
N LEU A 10 -3.01 6.29 18.12
CA LEU A 10 -2.22 5.06 18.02
C LEU A 10 -2.97 4.06 17.14
N SER A 11 -2.26 3.36 16.26
CA SER A 11 -2.79 2.18 15.58
C SER A 11 -2.29 0.90 16.25
N GLY A 12 -3.16 -0.10 16.35
CA GLY A 12 -2.79 -1.47 16.66
C GLY A 12 -3.38 -2.43 15.63
N GLY A 13 -2.57 -3.34 15.10
CA GLY A 13 -3.06 -4.46 14.27
C GLY A 13 -3.49 -5.64 15.14
N GLY A 14 -4.58 -6.31 14.78
CA GLY A 14 -5.04 -7.55 15.40
C GLY A 14 -5.70 -8.50 14.38
N PRO A 15 -6.04 -9.73 14.79
CA PRO A 15 -6.68 -10.73 13.93
C PRO A 15 -8.07 -10.29 13.39
N ASP A 16 -8.67 -9.26 13.99
CA ASP A 16 -9.95 -8.68 13.58
C ASP A 16 -9.79 -7.40 12.73
N GLY A 17 -8.57 -7.11 12.26
CA GLY A 17 -8.24 -5.92 11.47
C GLY A 17 -7.44 -4.85 12.22
N GLN A 18 -7.26 -3.71 11.58
CA GLN A 18 -6.58 -2.56 12.19
C GLN A 18 -7.54 -1.80 13.13
N ARG A 19 -7.03 -1.34 14.27
CA ARG A 19 -7.79 -0.64 15.31
C ARG A 19 -7.14 0.68 15.65
N ALA A 20 -7.95 1.72 15.86
CA ALA A 20 -7.48 3.05 16.22
C ALA A 20 -7.74 3.32 17.71
N PHE A 21 -6.76 3.90 18.39
CA PHE A 21 -6.84 4.26 19.79
C PHE A 21 -6.42 5.71 20.01
N VAL A 22 -7.11 6.37 20.92
CA VAL A 22 -6.76 7.67 21.46
C VAL A 22 -5.94 7.49 22.73
N LEU A 23 -4.74 8.08 22.78
CA LEU A 23 -3.95 8.21 24.01
C LEU A 23 -4.31 9.51 24.73
N GLY A 24 -4.92 9.40 25.91
CA GLY A 24 -5.19 10.52 26.80
C GLY A 24 -3.92 11.08 27.45
N ALA A 25 -3.98 12.33 27.94
CA ALA A 25 -2.86 12.98 28.63
C ALA A 25 -2.46 12.29 29.94
N ASP A 26 -3.37 11.50 30.52
CA ASP A 26 -3.17 10.65 31.68
C ASP A 26 -2.56 9.27 31.33
N GLY A 27 -2.28 9.02 30.05
CA GLY A 27 -1.76 7.76 29.53
C GLY A 27 -2.82 6.68 29.31
N SER A 28 -4.11 7.00 29.49
CA SER A 28 -5.19 6.06 29.18
C SER A 28 -5.35 5.88 27.67
N THR A 29 -5.72 4.68 27.22
CA THR A 29 -6.07 4.41 25.82
C THR A 29 -7.56 4.15 25.67
N THR A 30 -8.20 4.83 24.72
CA THR A 30 -9.61 4.60 24.36
C THR A 30 -9.69 4.21 22.90
N GLU A 31 -10.29 3.07 22.60
CA GLU A 31 -10.53 2.67 21.22
C GLU A 31 -11.57 3.58 20.55
N VAL A 32 -11.30 3.96 19.30
CA VAL A 32 -12.21 4.74 18.46
C VAL A 32 -12.76 3.84 17.37
N ALA A 33 -14.08 3.72 17.32
CA ALA A 33 -14.76 3.07 16.21
C ALA A 33 -14.80 4.04 15.02
N LEU A 34 -14.42 3.54 13.85
CA LEU A 34 -14.48 4.26 12.57
C LEU A 34 -15.45 3.52 11.64
N PRO A 35 -16.76 3.59 11.90
CA PRO A 35 -17.76 2.81 11.17
C PRO A 35 -17.90 3.21 9.70
N GLU A 36 -17.38 4.38 9.32
CA GLU A 36 -17.32 4.86 7.94
C GLU A 36 -16.27 4.14 7.11
N LEU A 37 -15.30 3.46 7.75
CA LEU A 37 -14.22 2.77 7.06
C LEU A 37 -14.55 1.31 6.79
N SER A 38 -14.14 0.80 5.64
CA SER A 38 -14.26 -0.63 5.36
C SER A 38 -13.18 -1.42 6.12
N SER A 39 -13.49 -2.65 6.52
CA SER A 39 -12.48 -3.55 7.09
C SER A 39 -11.83 -4.34 5.95
N PRO A 40 -10.49 -4.45 5.86
CA PRO A 40 -9.45 -3.80 6.67
C PRO A 40 -8.96 -2.44 6.10
N TYR A 41 -8.69 -1.47 6.97
CA TYR A 41 -8.14 -0.15 6.62
C TYR A 41 -6.70 0.04 7.12
N GLY A 42 -6.00 1.07 6.63
CA GLY A 42 -4.59 1.35 6.91
C GLY A 42 -4.34 2.75 7.47
N LEU A 43 -3.83 2.86 8.70
CA LEU A 43 -3.48 4.10 9.38
C LEU A 43 -2.04 4.50 9.06
N TRP A 44 -1.88 5.61 8.35
CA TRP A 44 -0.59 6.21 8.08
C TRP A 44 -0.50 7.56 8.81
N THR A 45 0.53 7.72 9.62
CA THR A 45 0.87 8.98 10.29
C THR A 45 2.06 9.61 9.57
N GLN A 46 2.00 10.91 9.27
CA GLN A 46 3.18 11.68 8.89
C GLN A 46 3.58 12.69 9.96
N ASN A 47 4.88 12.90 10.05
CA ASN A 47 5.57 13.61 11.12
C ASN A 47 5.09 15.08 11.22
N GLY A 48 4.50 15.46 12.36
CA GLY A 48 4.20 16.86 12.69
C GLY A 48 2.80 17.37 12.37
N SER A 49 1.84 16.52 11.98
CA SER A 49 0.42 16.87 11.90
C SER A 49 -0.44 16.06 12.87
N ALA A 50 -1.56 16.65 13.31
CA ALA A 50 -2.63 15.97 14.05
C ALA A 50 -3.69 15.38 13.09
N ALA A 51 -3.35 15.19 11.82
CA ALA A 51 -4.18 14.53 10.81
C ALA A 51 -3.58 13.19 10.43
N TRP A 52 -4.42 12.17 10.28
CA TRP A 52 -4.03 10.80 9.95
C TRP A 52 -4.74 10.35 8.68
N VAL A 53 -4.01 9.68 7.78
CA VAL A 53 -4.63 8.96 6.66
C VAL A 53 -5.09 7.61 7.19
N VAL A 54 -6.32 7.18 6.92
CA VAL A 54 -6.88 6.00 7.61
C VAL A 54 -7.49 4.98 6.68
N GLU A 55 -7.92 5.36 5.49
CA GLU A 55 -8.28 4.38 4.46
C GLU A 55 -7.89 4.92 3.10
N LEU A 56 -7.08 4.13 2.40
CA LEU A 56 -6.91 4.25 0.96
C LEU A 56 -7.81 3.17 0.39
N HIS A 57 -8.98 3.56 -0.11
CA HIS A 57 -9.81 2.60 -0.83
C HIS A 57 -9.15 2.42 -2.20
N ASP A 58 -8.43 1.32 -2.43
CA ASP A 58 -8.24 0.86 -3.80
C ASP A 58 -9.54 0.12 -4.17
N PRO A 59 -10.46 0.74 -4.94
CA PRO A 59 -11.78 0.21 -5.20
C PRO A 59 -11.73 -0.83 -6.33
N GLN A 60 -10.57 -1.01 -6.96
CA GLN A 60 -10.40 -2.05 -7.93
C GLN A 60 -10.55 -3.37 -7.17
N PRO A 61 -11.40 -4.31 -7.62
CA PRO A 61 -11.29 -5.66 -7.08
C PRO A 61 -9.84 -6.05 -7.30
N TRP A 62 -9.06 -6.23 -6.22
CA TRP A 62 -7.63 -6.45 -6.29
C TRP A 62 -7.36 -7.43 -7.44
N VAL A 63 -6.85 -6.90 -8.55
CA VAL A 63 -6.61 -7.68 -9.75
C VAL A 63 -5.21 -8.22 -9.54
N PRO A 64 -5.02 -9.54 -9.45
CA PRO A 64 -3.68 -10.10 -9.35
C PRO A 64 -2.80 -9.49 -10.43
N LEU A 65 -1.78 -8.74 -10.02
CA LEU A 65 -0.77 -8.26 -10.95
C LEU A 65 -0.05 -9.50 -11.47
N ARG A 66 -0.13 -9.72 -12.78
CA ARG A 66 0.52 -10.84 -13.46
C ARG A 66 1.61 -10.29 -14.35
N VAL A 67 2.86 -10.50 -13.94
CA VAL A 67 4.04 -10.07 -14.68
C VAL A 67 4.65 -11.29 -15.35
N GLY A 68 4.76 -11.24 -16.68
CA GLY A 68 5.48 -12.23 -17.46
C GLY A 68 6.87 -11.71 -17.80
N ILE A 69 7.91 -12.42 -17.37
CA ILE A 69 9.31 -12.06 -17.61
C ILE A 69 9.94 -13.18 -18.44
N GLU A 70 10.36 -12.86 -19.66
CA GLU A 70 11.18 -13.77 -20.47
C GLU A 70 12.66 -13.41 -20.28
N HIS A 71 13.44 -14.35 -19.76
CA HIS A 71 14.87 -14.15 -19.50
C HIS A 71 15.63 -15.48 -19.59
N ASP A 72 16.81 -15.48 -20.20
CA ASP A 72 17.69 -16.65 -20.33
C ASP A 72 17.02 -17.94 -20.85
N GLY A 73 16.07 -17.79 -21.78
CA GLY A 73 15.33 -18.93 -22.36
C GLY A 73 14.28 -19.50 -21.42
N MET A 74 13.96 -18.81 -20.34
CA MET A 74 12.89 -19.12 -19.39
C MET A 74 11.79 -18.06 -19.44
N VAL A 75 10.59 -18.46 -19.04
CA VAL A 75 9.46 -17.57 -18.78
C VAL A 75 9.09 -17.68 -17.31
N LEU A 76 9.26 -16.60 -16.57
CA LEU A 76 8.82 -16.45 -15.19
C LEU A 76 7.48 -15.70 -15.18
N GLU A 77 6.45 -16.33 -14.65
CA GLU A 77 5.15 -15.72 -14.40
C GLU A 77 5.05 -15.40 -12.91
N LEU A 78 5.15 -14.12 -12.54
CA LEU A 78 4.92 -13.64 -11.17
C LEU A 78 3.46 -13.20 -11.05
N THR A 79 2.78 -13.67 -10.01
CA THR A 79 1.42 -13.25 -9.68
C THR A 79 1.39 -12.75 -8.25
N GLU A 80 1.19 -11.44 -8.08
CA GLU A 80 0.90 -10.86 -6.77
C GLU A 80 -0.38 -11.49 -6.21
N ARG A 81 -0.50 -11.62 -4.89
CA ARG A 81 -1.66 -12.07 -4.11
C ARG A 81 -1.88 -11.13 -2.93
N ALA A 82 -3.12 -11.08 -2.43
CA ALA A 82 -3.43 -10.33 -1.20
C ALA A 82 -2.53 -10.73 -0.01
N GLU A 83 -2.04 -11.98 0.00
CA GLU A 83 -1.21 -12.55 1.06
C GLU A 83 0.29 -12.64 0.69
N GLY A 84 0.71 -12.19 -0.50
CA GLY A 84 2.11 -12.28 -0.92
C GLY A 84 2.29 -12.40 -2.43
N TRP A 85 3.22 -13.24 -2.87
CA TRP A 85 3.49 -13.49 -4.30
C TRP A 85 3.34 -14.98 -4.60
N THR A 86 3.14 -15.31 -5.86
CA THR A 86 3.31 -16.67 -6.39
C THR A 86 4.06 -16.62 -7.70
N TRP A 87 4.77 -17.68 -8.03
CA TRP A 87 5.52 -17.73 -9.26
C TRP A 87 5.47 -19.10 -9.92
N ILE A 88 5.56 -19.09 -11.26
CA ILE A 88 5.71 -20.28 -12.09
C ILE A 88 6.87 -20.02 -13.06
N LEU A 89 7.84 -20.93 -13.10
CA LEU A 89 8.96 -20.89 -14.04
C LEU A 89 8.77 -21.95 -15.13
N ARG A 90 8.86 -21.53 -16.39
CA ARG A 90 8.73 -22.40 -17.56
C ARG A 90 9.94 -22.31 -18.47
N ASP A 91 10.26 -23.40 -19.13
CA ASP A 91 11.17 -23.36 -20.29
C ASP A 91 10.47 -22.65 -21.46
N ALA A 92 11.09 -21.61 -22.01
CA ALA A 92 10.46 -20.77 -23.04
C ALA A 92 10.24 -21.52 -24.38
N SER A 93 11.07 -22.52 -24.67
CA SER A 93 11.04 -23.24 -25.94
C SER A 93 9.97 -24.33 -25.99
N THR A 94 9.65 -24.92 -24.83
CA THR A 94 8.73 -26.05 -24.69
C THR A 94 7.45 -25.71 -23.94
N GLY A 95 7.46 -24.64 -23.14
CA GLY A 95 6.37 -24.29 -22.21
C GLY A 95 6.28 -25.21 -20.99
N ALA A 96 7.23 -26.14 -20.80
CA ALA A 96 7.24 -27.06 -19.67
C ALA A 96 7.48 -26.30 -18.36
N VAL A 97 6.68 -26.60 -17.33
CA VAL A 97 6.91 -26.08 -15.97
C VAL A 97 8.16 -26.73 -15.40
N LEU A 98 9.11 -25.92 -14.98
CA LEU A 98 10.35 -26.35 -14.33
C LEU A 98 10.20 -26.33 -12.81
N ALA A 99 9.59 -25.27 -12.27
CA ALA A 99 9.28 -25.12 -10.86
C ALA A 99 8.12 -24.13 -10.67
N GLU A 100 7.45 -24.21 -9.52
CA GLU A 100 6.44 -23.25 -9.09
C GLU A 100 6.41 -23.17 -7.57
N ASP A 101 6.05 -22.01 -7.03
CA ASP A 101 5.77 -21.83 -5.61
C ASP A 101 4.52 -20.96 -5.43
N THR A 102 3.63 -21.42 -4.57
CA THR A 102 2.35 -20.77 -4.28
C THR A 102 2.32 -20.00 -2.97
N GLU A 103 3.34 -20.15 -2.13
CA GLU A 103 3.49 -19.41 -0.86
C GLU A 103 4.95 -18.96 -0.61
N PRO A 104 5.67 -18.42 -1.61
CA PRO A 104 7.03 -17.90 -1.41
C PRO A 104 7.04 -16.72 -0.45
N SER A 105 8.07 -16.63 0.40
CA SER A 105 8.32 -15.39 1.14
C SER A 105 8.92 -14.33 0.21
N HIS A 106 8.84 -13.06 0.61
CA HIS A 106 9.45 -11.97 -0.17
C HIS A 106 10.97 -12.18 -0.35
N GLU A 107 11.64 -12.68 0.69
CA GLU A 107 13.08 -12.96 0.68
C GLU A 107 13.46 -14.14 -0.23
N ASP A 108 12.50 -15.01 -0.58
CA ASP A 108 12.73 -16.15 -1.49
C ASP A 108 12.75 -15.73 -2.97
N ILE A 109 12.22 -14.55 -3.29
CA ILE A 109 12.13 -14.03 -4.67
C ILE A 109 13.09 -12.86 -4.87
N TRP A 110 13.19 -11.97 -3.88
CA TRP A 110 13.88 -10.69 -4.02
C TRP A 110 15.21 -10.71 -3.26
N VAL A 111 16.31 -10.64 -3.99
CA VAL A 111 17.66 -10.68 -3.41
C VAL A 111 18.36 -9.35 -3.64
N PHE A 112 18.64 -8.63 -2.56
CA PHE A 112 19.40 -7.39 -2.62
C PHE A 112 20.90 -7.69 -2.69
N ASP A 113 21.55 -7.25 -3.76
CA ASP A 113 23.00 -7.28 -3.88
C ASP A 113 23.60 -5.99 -3.32
N GLU A 114 24.21 -6.08 -2.14
CA GLU A 114 24.87 -4.95 -1.48
C GLU A 114 26.05 -4.37 -2.30
N ALA A 115 26.70 -5.15 -3.15
CA ALA A 115 27.86 -4.69 -3.91
C ALA A 115 27.47 -3.77 -5.07
N THR A 116 26.31 -4.03 -5.66
CA THR A 116 25.77 -3.27 -6.79
C THR A 116 24.66 -2.30 -6.35
N GLU A 117 24.18 -2.41 -5.11
CA GLU A 117 23.00 -1.71 -4.58
C GLU A 117 21.75 -1.96 -5.45
N THR A 118 21.62 -3.18 -5.97
CA THR A 118 20.51 -3.57 -6.84
C THR A 118 19.66 -4.67 -6.24
N LEU A 119 18.42 -4.78 -6.70
CA LEU A 119 17.49 -5.82 -6.30
C LEU A 119 17.25 -6.75 -7.49
N ASP A 120 17.76 -7.98 -7.40
CA ASP A 120 17.52 -9.02 -8.40
C ASP A 120 16.26 -9.82 -8.04
N ILE A 121 15.64 -10.42 -9.04
CA ILE A 121 14.72 -11.54 -8.83
C ILE A 121 15.51 -12.84 -8.94
N VAL A 122 15.50 -13.66 -7.91
CA VAL A 122 16.16 -14.96 -7.88
C VAL A 122 15.11 -16.03 -7.64
N ILE A 123 15.04 -17.02 -8.53
CA ILE A 123 14.16 -18.17 -8.40
C ILE A 123 15.02 -19.39 -8.13
N ALA A 124 14.76 -20.06 -7.02
CA ALA A 124 15.38 -21.32 -6.66
C ALA A 124 14.36 -22.46 -6.74
N ASP A 125 14.85 -23.69 -6.97
CA ASP A 125 14.04 -24.89 -6.85
C ASP A 125 13.55 -25.02 -5.40
N PRO A 126 12.24 -25.06 -5.12
CA PRO A 126 11.73 -25.09 -3.75
C PRO A 126 12.05 -26.41 -3.01
N THR A 127 12.43 -27.46 -3.74
CA THR A 127 12.81 -28.76 -3.18
C THR A 127 14.30 -28.84 -2.87
N THR A 128 15.15 -28.30 -3.75
CA THR A 128 16.61 -28.45 -3.62
C THR A 128 17.32 -27.18 -3.13
N GLY A 129 16.72 -26.02 -3.33
CA GLY A 129 17.32 -24.70 -3.07
C GLY A 129 18.31 -24.25 -4.15
N ASP A 130 18.43 -24.98 -5.27
CA ASP A 130 19.33 -24.61 -6.36
C ASP A 130 18.77 -23.42 -7.15
N GLU A 131 19.60 -22.42 -7.44
CA GLU A 131 19.21 -21.28 -8.28
C GLU A 131 18.89 -21.76 -9.72
N LEU A 132 17.66 -21.47 -10.16
CA LEU A 132 17.14 -21.82 -11.49
C LEU A 132 17.17 -20.63 -12.45
N LEU A 133 16.92 -19.43 -11.92
CA LEU A 133 16.90 -18.18 -12.70
C LEU A 133 17.31 -17.01 -11.81
N ARG A 134 18.10 -16.10 -12.37
CA ARG A 134 18.37 -14.78 -11.80
C ARG A 134 18.04 -13.73 -12.86
N VAL A 135 17.15 -12.81 -12.53
CA VAL A 135 16.73 -11.73 -13.41
C VAL A 135 17.26 -10.42 -12.85
N PRO A 136 18.08 -9.68 -13.62
CA PRO A 136 18.64 -8.41 -13.17
C PRO A 136 17.58 -7.29 -13.19
N PRO A 137 17.79 -6.20 -12.42
CA PRO A 137 16.86 -5.08 -12.29
C PRO A 137 16.36 -4.53 -13.61
N GLU A 138 17.23 -4.31 -14.59
CA GLU A 138 16.84 -3.71 -15.87
C GLU A 138 15.83 -4.56 -16.66
N VAL A 139 15.79 -5.87 -16.42
CA VAL A 139 14.87 -6.78 -17.11
C VAL A 139 13.54 -6.85 -16.38
N HIS A 140 13.54 -7.05 -15.06
CA HIS A 140 12.29 -7.17 -14.32
C HIS A 140 11.58 -5.82 -14.20
N GLU A 141 12.30 -4.71 -13.94
CA GLU A 141 11.70 -3.37 -13.90
C GLU A 141 11.01 -3.01 -15.22
N ALA A 142 11.63 -3.34 -16.36
CA ALA A 142 11.02 -3.13 -17.67
C ALA A 142 9.75 -3.97 -17.87
N ALA A 143 9.71 -5.20 -17.34
CA ALA A 143 8.53 -6.05 -17.41
C ALA A 143 7.40 -5.56 -16.48
N PHE A 144 7.73 -5.08 -15.28
CA PHE A 144 6.78 -4.43 -14.38
C PHE A 144 6.21 -3.17 -15.04
N GLU A 145 7.04 -2.28 -15.54
CA GLU A 145 6.62 -1.05 -16.22
C GLU A 145 5.71 -1.34 -17.42
N ALA A 146 6.07 -2.33 -18.25
CA ALA A 146 5.24 -2.75 -19.37
C ALA A 146 3.87 -3.28 -18.91
N THR A 147 3.85 -4.02 -17.79
CA THR A 147 2.60 -4.55 -17.22
C THR A 147 1.74 -3.42 -16.68
N TYR A 148 2.28 -2.54 -15.84
CA TYR A 148 1.56 -1.39 -15.29
C TYR A 148 1.05 -0.44 -16.39
N SER A 149 1.86 -0.16 -17.40
CA SER A 149 1.46 0.67 -18.55
C SER A 149 0.38 0.02 -19.43
N SER A 150 0.25 -1.31 -19.40
CA SER A 150 -0.74 -2.06 -20.20
C SER A 150 -2.10 -2.22 -19.52
N VAL A 151 -2.16 -1.99 -18.20
CA VAL A 151 -3.42 -1.86 -17.49
C VAL A 151 -4.01 -0.51 -17.90
N GLU A 152 -4.82 -0.48 -18.97
CA GLU A 152 -5.71 0.67 -19.17
C GLU A 152 -6.48 0.88 -17.87
N PRO A 153 -6.55 2.11 -17.32
CA PRO A 153 -7.40 2.36 -16.17
C PRO A 153 -8.77 1.86 -16.57
N ALA A 154 -9.25 0.81 -15.90
CA ALA A 154 -10.48 0.16 -16.29
C ALA A 154 -11.52 1.26 -16.54
N ASP A 155 -12.24 1.18 -17.66
CA ASP A 155 -13.22 2.16 -18.14
C ASP A 155 -14.43 2.34 -17.18
N THR A 156 -14.27 1.95 -15.91
CA THR A 156 -15.05 2.25 -14.72
C THR A 156 -14.14 2.21 -13.48
N ALA A 157 -13.16 3.10 -13.36
CA ALA A 157 -12.69 3.48 -12.03
C ALA A 157 -13.87 4.20 -11.36
N ALA A 158 -14.75 3.44 -10.72
CA ALA A 158 -15.62 4.02 -9.72
C ALA A 158 -14.71 4.81 -8.80
N TYR A 159 -14.96 6.12 -8.71
CA TYR A 159 -14.22 7.01 -7.84
C TYR A 159 -14.05 6.36 -6.47
N ALA A 160 -12.80 6.07 -6.11
CA ALA A 160 -12.45 5.65 -4.77
C ALA A 160 -12.11 6.89 -3.97
N PRO A 161 -12.79 7.12 -2.85
CA PRO A 161 -12.35 8.15 -1.96
C PRO A 161 -11.09 7.68 -1.20
N ASP A 162 -10.04 8.49 -1.23
CA ASP A 162 -8.92 8.38 -0.27
C ASP A 162 -9.39 9.08 1.01
N LEU A 163 -9.72 8.31 2.05
CA LEU A 163 -10.32 8.83 3.26
C LEU A 163 -9.26 9.23 4.30
N TRP A 164 -9.34 10.51 4.68
CA TRP A 164 -8.51 11.16 5.68
C TRP A 164 -9.28 11.29 6.99
N LEU A 165 -8.69 10.83 8.09
CA LEU A 165 -9.21 11.13 9.43
C LEU A 165 -8.56 12.39 9.96
N LEU A 166 -9.35 13.45 10.00
CA LEU A 166 -8.94 14.76 10.45
C LEU A 166 -9.51 15.00 11.85
N ALA A 167 -8.65 15.36 12.80
CA ALA A 167 -9.07 15.82 14.12
C ALA A 167 -8.96 17.34 14.22
N THR A 168 -9.95 17.98 14.84
CA THR A 168 -9.84 19.39 15.23
C THR A 168 -8.60 19.62 16.10
N ALA A 169 -8.11 20.86 16.17
CA ALA A 169 -6.91 21.17 16.95
C ALA A 169 -7.06 20.92 18.47
N ASP A 170 -8.30 20.86 18.96
CA ASP A 170 -8.63 20.42 20.31
C ASP A 170 -8.90 18.89 20.40
N GLY A 171 -8.93 18.21 19.26
CA GLY A 171 -9.15 16.78 19.08
C GLY A 171 -10.54 16.30 19.52
N VAL A 172 -11.50 17.22 19.58
CA VAL A 172 -12.86 16.93 20.05
C VAL A 172 -13.76 16.36 18.98
N GLU A 173 -13.56 16.84 17.76
CA GLU A 173 -14.31 16.47 16.58
C GLU A 173 -13.36 15.78 15.60
N TRP A 174 -13.90 14.75 14.97
CA TRP A 174 -13.21 13.87 14.05
C TRP A 174 -14.04 13.78 12.79
N HIS A 175 -13.36 13.87 11.66
CA HIS A 175 -13.98 13.90 10.35
C HIS A 175 -13.26 12.89 9.46
N VAL A 176 -14.04 12.13 8.72
CA VAL A 176 -13.55 11.26 7.66
C VAL A 176 -13.85 12.00 6.36
N GLU A 177 -12.80 12.57 5.76
CA GLU A 177 -12.91 13.39 4.58
C GLU A 177 -12.17 12.76 3.42
N ASP A 178 -12.85 12.75 2.29
CA ASP A 178 -12.25 12.42 1.02
C ASP A 178 -11.54 13.65 0.46
N LEU A 179 -10.22 13.72 0.65
CA LEU A 179 -9.43 14.84 0.15
C LEU A 179 -8.99 14.56 -1.27
N PRO A 180 -8.96 15.58 -2.15
CA PRO A 180 -8.60 15.36 -3.55
C PRO A 180 -7.24 14.69 -3.71
N ASP A 181 -7.20 13.65 -4.53
CA ASP A 181 -5.97 13.01 -4.99
C ASP A 181 -5.11 14.07 -5.68
N ALA A 182 -3.99 14.43 -5.05
CA ALA A 182 -2.94 15.18 -5.71
C ALA A 182 -1.88 14.20 -6.24
N ASP A 183 -1.12 14.61 -7.27
CA ASP A 183 -0.04 13.81 -7.89
C ASP A 183 0.94 13.18 -6.86
N LEU A 184 1.00 13.76 -5.66
CA LEU A 184 1.49 13.13 -4.44
C LEU A 184 0.46 13.35 -3.33
N TRP A 185 0.15 12.31 -2.56
CA TRP A 185 -0.78 12.36 -1.42
C TRP A 185 -0.59 13.62 -0.57
N PRO A 186 -1.66 14.26 -0.08
CA PRO A 186 -1.55 15.45 0.75
C PRO A 186 -0.54 15.27 1.90
N GLN A 187 0.61 15.94 1.85
CA GLN A 187 1.68 15.72 2.85
C GLN A 187 1.30 16.21 4.25
N SER A 188 0.26 17.03 4.34
CA SER A 188 -0.22 17.64 5.59
C SER A 188 -1.64 18.12 5.38
N ALA A 189 -2.50 17.88 6.36
CA ALA A 189 -3.84 18.44 6.44
C ALA A 189 -4.11 18.99 7.86
N ALA A 190 -4.95 20.02 7.95
CA ALA A 190 -5.44 20.59 9.20
C ALA A 190 -6.89 21.03 9.02
N ILE A 191 -7.71 20.82 10.04
CA ILE A 191 -9.13 21.14 10.05
C ILE A 191 -9.45 22.23 11.07
N ASN A 192 -10.37 23.13 10.71
CA ASN A 192 -10.89 24.18 11.59
C ASN A 192 -12.37 24.42 11.29
N GLY A 193 -13.24 23.83 12.09
CA GLY A 193 -14.68 23.81 11.81
C GLY A 193 -14.95 23.05 10.52
N ASP A 194 -15.67 23.68 9.60
CA ASP A 194 -16.05 23.11 8.29
C ASP A 194 -14.95 23.23 7.22
N ARG A 195 -13.75 23.69 7.56
CA ARG A 195 -12.67 23.94 6.59
C ARG A 195 -11.49 23.02 6.79
N VAL A 196 -10.97 22.50 5.69
CA VAL A 196 -9.74 21.71 5.65
C VAL A 196 -8.69 22.44 4.81
N LEU A 197 -7.54 22.71 5.42
CA LEU A 197 -6.33 23.18 4.76
C LEU A 197 -5.43 21.97 4.51
N TYR A 198 -5.09 21.68 3.25
CA TYR A 198 -4.26 20.52 2.90
C TYR A 198 -3.15 20.91 1.91
N ARG A 199 -2.04 20.17 1.91
CA ARG A 199 -0.84 20.49 1.11
C ARG A 199 -0.69 19.53 -0.07
N THR A 200 -0.75 20.08 -1.27
CA THR A 200 -0.47 19.40 -2.55
C THR A 200 0.94 19.72 -3.06
N VAL A 201 1.32 19.12 -4.19
CA VAL A 201 2.55 19.46 -4.93
C VAL A 201 2.58 20.93 -5.36
N ASP A 202 1.41 21.50 -5.67
CA ASP A 202 1.23 22.90 -6.07
C ASP A 202 1.13 23.87 -4.89
N GLY A 203 1.16 23.35 -3.66
CA GLY A 203 1.10 24.13 -2.42
C GLY A 203 -0.16 23.91 -1.60
N TRP A 204 -0.45 24.87 -0.72
CA TRP A 204 -1.57 24.80 0.22
C TRP A 204 -2.90 25.08 -0.47
N GLN A 205 -3.84 24.16 -0.30
CA GLN A 205 -5.20 24.21 -0.80
C GLN A 205 -6.19 24.26 0.36
N LEU A 206 -7.36 24.84 0.12
CA LEU A 206 -8.45 24.94 1.10
C LEU A 206 -9.70 24.28 0.51
N THR A 207 -10.30 23.37 1.26
CA THR A 207 -11.62 22.79 0.95
C THR A 207 -12.55 22.91 2.16
N THR A 208 -13.81 22.55 1.96
CA THR A 208 -14.82 22.42 3.02
C THR A 208 -15.27 20.98 3.17
N ILE A 209 -15.56 20.59 4.40
CA ILE A 209 -16.16 19.29 4.75
C ILE A 209 -17.53 19.17 4.09
N SER A 210 -17.80 18.01 3.46
CA SER A 210 -19.06 17.72 2.77
C SER A 210 -20.14 17.16 3.67
#